data_AF-A0A958G7S3-F1
#
_entry.id   AF-A0A958G7S3-F1
#
_cell.length_a   1.000
_cell.length_b   1.000
_cell.length_c   1.000
_cell.angle_alpha   90.00
_cell.angle_beta   90.00
_cell.angle_gamma   90.00
#
_symmetry.space_group_name_H-M   'P 1'
#
loop_
_entity.id
_entity.type
_entity.pdbx_description
1 polymer ?
#
loop_
_entity_poly.entity_id
_entity_poly.type
_entity_poly.pdbx_seq_one_letter_code
_entity_poly.pdbx_strand_id
1 'polypeptide(L)'
;AMQEAWDAVYPEYVFEYAFLDESIANFYKREQNTARLMNLFTVIAIMIGCMGLFGLVSYIAAQRTKEIGIRKVLGATVPHLLGLLSKDFLKLVLLANVLAWPAAWFAMSFWLQNFAYRIEIGWWIFILSGTLTLLVALLTV
;
A
#
# COMPACT_ATOMS: atom_id res chain seq x y z
N ALA A 1 -21.52 48.49 4.92
CA ALA A 1 -20.58 48.52 6.07
C ALA A 1 -19.20 47.96 5.72
N MET A 2 -18.98 46.63 5.65
CA MET A 2 -17.64 46.07 5.42
C MET A 2 -17.10 46.33 3.99
N GLN A 3 -17.98 46.28 2.99
CA GLN A 3 -17.65 46.54 1.59
C GLN A 3 -17.32 48.03 1.32
N GLU A 4 -18.11 48.96 1.88
CA GLU A 4 -17.82 50.41 1.78
C GLU A 4 -16.48 50.80 2.41
N ALA A 5 -16.12 50.17 3.55
CA ALA A 5 -14.83 50.42 4.19
C ALA A 5 -13.65 49.85 3.37
N TRP A 6 -13.87 48.76 2.61
CA TRP A 6 -12.88 48.17 1.72
C TRP A 6 -12.65 49.00 0.46
N ASP A 7 -13.73 49.42 -0.20
CA ASP A 7 -13.68 50.24 -1.41
C ASP A 7 -13.07 51.63 -1.15
N ALA A 8 -13.18 52.16 0.08
CA ALA A 8 -12.54 53.40 0.49
C ALA A 8 -11.01 53.31 0.64
N VAL A 9 -10.47 52.11 0.89
CA VAL A 9 -9.02 51.89 1.10
C VAL A 9 -8.35 51.27 -0.13
N TYR A 10 -9.06 50.43 -0.88
CA TYR A 10 -8.55 49.73 -2.07
C TYR A 10 -9.54 49.83 -3.26
N PRO A 11 -9.74 51.02 -3.85
CA PRO A 11 -10.74 51.24 -4.90
C PRO A 11 -10.47 50.51 -6.23
N GLU A 12 -9.25 50.00 -6.45
CA GLU A 12 -8.90 49.23 -7.66
C GLU A 12 -9.17 47.72 -7.53
N TYR A 13 -9.53 47.21 -6.34
CA TYR A 13 -9.75 45.79 -6.09
C TYR A 13 -11.20 45.48 -5.72
N VAL A 14 -11.84 44.60 -6.48
CA VAL A 14 -13.22 44.15 -6.22
C VAL A 14 -13.27 43.39 -4.89
N PHE A 15 -14.18 43.80 -4.00
CA PHE A 15 -14.43 43.09 -2.75
C PHE A 15 -14.99 41.69 -3.00
N GLU A 16 -14.13 40.68 -2.99
CA GLU A 16 -14.52 39.27 -2.99
C GLU A 16 -14.70 38.78 -1.54
N TYR A 17 -15.93 38.39 -1.22
CA TYR A 17 -16.25 37.78 0.07
C TYR A 17 -16.27 36.27 -0.08
N ALA A 18 -15.25 35.59 0.45
CA ALA A 18 -15.23 34.14 0.60
C ALA A 18 -15.21 33.80 2.09
N PHE A 19 -16.15 32.97 2.55
CA PHE A 19 -16.13 32.48 3.91
C PHE A 19 -14.90 31.59 4.11
N LEU A 20 -14.12 31.88 5.15
CA LEU A 20 -12.94 31.07 5.50
C LEU A 20 -13.33 29.60 5.74
N ASP A 21 -14.50 29.37 6.35
CA ASP A 21 -15.05 28.03 6.59
C ASP A 21 -15.30 27.25 5.29
N GLU A 22 -15.75 27.93 4.22
CA GLU A 22 -16.04 27.29 2.94
C GLU A 22 -14.75 26.95 2.18
N SER A 23 -13.72 27.78 2.30
CA SER A 23 -12.38 27.50 1.79
C SER A 23 -11.74 26.30 2.50
N ILE A 24 -11.79 26.27 3.85
CA ILE A 24 -11.29 25.15 4.66
C ILE A 24 -12.05 23.85 4.33
N ALA A 25 -13.38 23.91 4.23
CA ALA A 25 -14.20 22.75 3.87
C ALA A 25 -13.81 22.18 2.49
N ASN A 26 -13.51 23.05 1.52
CA ASN A 26 -13.06 22.64 0.20
C ASN A 26 -11.67 21.98 0.22
N PHE A 27 -10.73 22.45 1.05
CA PHE A 27 -9.44 21.77 1.24
C PHE A 27 -9.61 20.36 1.82
N TYR A 28 -10.42 20.21 2.87
CA TYR A 28 -10.71 18.89 3.46
C TYR A 28 -11.38 17.94 2.48
N LYS A 29 -12.30 18.44 1.64
CA LYS A 29 -12.99 17.63 0.63
C LYS A 29 -12.02 17.11 -0.44
N ARG A 30 -11.06 17.94 -0.87
CA ARG A 30 -9.98 17.52 -1.79
C ARG A 30 -9.10 16.46 -1.16
N GLU A 31 -8.69 16.65 0.10
CA GLU A 31 -7.86 15.68 0.82
C GLU A 31 -8.57 14.33 0.98
N GLN A 32 -9.84 14.33 1.40
CA GLN A 32 -10.64 13.10 1.53
C GLN A 32 -10.82 12.37 0.21
N ASN A 33 -11.01 13.10 -0.90
CA ASN A 33 -11.11 12.49 -2.22
C ASN A 33 -9.79 11.83 -2.64
N THR A 34 -8.64 12.51 -2.43
CA THR A 34 -7.31 11.95 -2.70
C THR A 34 -7.06 10.70 -1.86
N ALA A 35 -7.37 10.73 -0.57
CA ALA A 35 -7.25 9.58 0.32
C ALA A 35 -8.13 8.41 -0.14
N ARG A 36 -9.36 8.67 -0.57
CA ARG A 36 -10.27 7.65 -1.12
C ARG A 36 -9.72 7.01 -2.40
N LEU A 37 -9.18 7.82 -3.32
CA LEU A 37 -8.56 7.31 -4.54
C LEU A 37 -7.32 6.45 -4.23
N MET A 38 -6.45 6.91 -3.33
CA MET A 38 -5.28 6.14 -2.90
C MET A 38 -5.66 4.81 -2.25
N ASN A 39 -6.71 4.79 -1.45
CA ASN A 39 -7.22 3.56 -0.85
C ASN A 39 -7.69 2.57 -1.93
N LEU A 40 -8.49 3.05 -2.91
CA LEU A 40 -8.95 2.23 -4.02
C LEU A 40 -7.78 1.65 -4.83
N PHE A 41 -6.80 2.49 -5.19
CA PHE A 41 -5.61 2.03 -5.92
C PHE A 41 -4.79 1.03 -5.12
N THR A 42 -4.69 1.21 -3.79
CA THR A 42 -3.98 0.28 -2.91
C THR A 42 -4.64 -1.09 -2.92
N VAL A 43 -5.97 -1.15 -2.81
CA VAL A 43 -6.72 -2.42 -2.88
C VAL A 43 -6.53 -3.12 -4.23
N ILE A 44 -6.61 -2.36 -5.33
CA ILE A 44 -6.39 -2.91 -6.68
C ILE A 44 -4.95 -3.42 -6.84
N ALA A 45 -3.95 -2.66 -6.37
CA ALA A 45 -2.55 -3.04 -6.43
C ALA A 45 -2.28 -4.35 -5.66
N ILE A 46 -2.90 -4.50 -4.48
CA ILE A 46 -2.82 -5.76 -3.71
C ILE A 46 -3.41 -6.90 -4.52
N MET A 47 -4.59 -6.75 -5.10
CA MET A 47 -5.22 -7.80 -5.92
C MET A 47 -4.36 -8.21 -7.13
N ILE A 48 -3.76 -7.24 -7.82
CA ILE A 48 -2.84 -7.50 -8.94
C ILE A 48 -1.59 -8.23 -8.45
N GLY A 49 -1.03 -7.82 -7.31
CA GLY A 49 0.10 -8.50 -6.67
C GLY A 49 -0.22 -9.96 -6.33
N CYS A 50 -1.38 -10.23 -5.74
CA CYS A 50 -1.86 -11.57 -5.44
C CYS A 50 -1.98 -12.43 -6.70
N MET A 51 -2.54 -11.88 -7.79
CA MET A 51 -2.64 -12.57 -9.07
C MET A 51 -1.26 -12.91 -9.65
N GLY A 52 -0.30 -11.98 -9.57
CA GLY A 52 1.08 -12.21 -10.01
C GLY A 52 1.77 -13.31 -9.21
N LEU A 53 1.64 -13.27 -7.88
CA LEU A 53 2.20 -14.29 -7.00
C LEU A 53 1.57 -15.66 -7.26
N PHE A 54 0.24 -15.74 -7.37
CA PHE A 54 -0.46 -16.98 -7.73
C PHE A 54 0.00 -17.54 -9.09
N GLY A 55 0.19 -16.67 -10.09
CA GLY A 55 0.73 -17.08 -11.41
C GLY A 55 2.13 -17.68 -11.32
N LEU A 56 3.02 -17.06 -10.53
CA LEU A 56 4.38 -17.57 -10.28
C LEU A 56 4.35 -18.92 -9.55
N VAL A 57 3.51 -19.05 -8.52
CA VAL A 57 3.34 -20.30 -7.76
C VAL A 57 2.84 -21.42 -8.68
N SER A 58 1.80 -21.16 -9.47
CA SER A 58 1.23 -22.12 -10.41
C SER A 58 2.26 -22.59 -11.44
N TYR A 59 3.05 -21.66 -11.99
CA TYR A 59 4.12 -21.99 -12.93
C TYR A 59 5.22 -22.87 -12.30
N ILE A 60 5.69 -22.52 -11.11
CA ILE A 60 6.72 -23.29 -10.39
C ILE A 60 6.19 -24.67 -9.98
N ALA A 61 4.95 -24.73 -9.51
CA ALA A 61 4.28 -26.00 -9.18
C ALA A 61 4.20 -26.89 -10.42
N ALA A 62 3.79 -26.35 -11.57
CA ALA A 62 3.76 -27.05 -12.85
C ALA A 62 5.14 -27.59 -13.26
N GLN A 63 6.20 -26.79 -13.10
CA GLN A 63 7.57 -27.19 -13.44
C GLN A 63 8.11 -28.29 -12.51
N ARG A 64 7.72 -28.28 -11.22
CA ARG A 64 8.12 -29.28 -10.22
C ARG A 64 7.17 -30.49 -10.12
N THR A 65 6.12 -30.58 -10.94
CA THR A 65 5.17 -31.69 -10.93
C THR A 65 5.82 -33.07 -11.04
N LYS A 66 6.85 -33.23 -11.89
CA LYS A 66 7.54 -34.51 -12.07
C LYS A 66 8.28 -34.97 -10.81
N GLU A 67 8.99 -34.06 -10.14
CA GLU A 67 9.70 -34.35 -8.88
C GLU A 67 8.72 -34.65 -7.74
N ILE A 68 7.65 -33.85 -7.65
CA ILE A 68 6.58 -34.03 -6.67
C ILE A 68 5.86 -35.37 -6.89
N GLY A 69 5.61 -35.75 -8.14
CA GLY A 69 4.98 -37.01 -8.53
C GLY A 69 5.81 -38.22 -8.13
N ILE A 70 7.12 -38.21 -8.39
CA ILE A 70 8.03 -39.30 -7.98
C ILE A 70 8.06 -39.42 -6.45
N ARG A 71 8.21 -38.30 -5.72
CA ARG A 71 8.23 -38.31 -4.25
C ARG A 71 6.91 -38.80 -3.65
N LYS A 72 5.76 -38.43 -4.25
CA LYS A 72 4.43 -38.85 -3.79
C LYS A 72 4.21 -40.35 -3.96
N VAL A 73 4.69 -40.95 -5.06
CA VAL A 73 4.66 -42.41 -5.27
C VAL A 73 5.60 -43.14 -4.29
N LEU A 74 6.72 -42.53 -3.93
CA LEU A 74 7.65 -43.03 -2.91
C LEU A 74 7.15 -42.85 -1.46
N GLY A 75 5.90 -42.43 -1.25
CA GLY A 75 5.27 -42.34 0.07
C GLY A 75 5.40 -40.97 0.76
N ALA A 76 5.85 -39.92 0.07
CA ALA A 76 5.86 -38.58 0.65
C ALA A 76 4.44 -38.05 0.88
N THR A 77 4.18 -37.53 2.08
CA THR A 77 2.90 -36.93 2.44
C THR A 77 2.72 -35.57 1.78
N VAL A 78 1.48 -35.27 1.36
CA VAL A 78 1.09 -33.99 0.74
C VAL A 78 1.53 -32.75 1.54
N PRO A 79 1.38 -32.68 2.88
CA PRO A 79 1.84 -31.53 3.65
C PRO A 79 3.36 -31.32 3.64
N HIS A 80 4.16 -32.38 3.47
CA HIS A 80 5.63 -32.24 3.38
C HIS A 80 6.05 -31.53 2.07
N LEU A 81 5.35 -31.84 0.98
CA LEU A 81 5.57 -31.21 -0.33
C LEU A 81 5.13 -29.75 -0.33
N LEU A 82 3.97 -29.45 0.26
CA LEU A 82 3.47 -28.08 0.45
C LEU A 82 4.41 -27.24 1.33
N GLY A 83 4.95 -27.82 2.41
CA GLY A 83 5.89 -27.14 3.30
C GLY A 83 7.21 -26.78 2.64
N LEU A 84 7.74 -27.63 1.76
CA LEU A 84 8.93 -27.34 0.96
C LEU A 84 8.69 -26.17 0.00
N LEU A 85 7.56 -26.18 -0.72
CA LEU A 85 7.21 -25.11 -1.66
C LEU A 85 6.98 -23.78 -0.93
N SER A 86 6.20 -23.82 0.15
CA SER A 86 5.89 -22.64 0.99
C SER A 86 7.14 -22.03 1.59
N LYS A 87 8.09 -22.83 2.06
CA LYS A 87 9.33 -22.34 2.67
C LYS A 87 10.22 -21.59 1.67
N ASP A 88 10.30 -22.08 0.44
CA ASP A 88 11.08 -21.42 -0.62
C ASP A 88 10.45 -20.07 -0.98
N PHE A 89 9.11 -20.00 -1.07
CA PHE A 89 8.39 -18.75 -1.33
C PHE A 89 8.45 -17.77 -0.16
N LEU A 90 8.26 -18.24 1.07
CA LEU A 90 8.32 -17.40 2.27
C LEU A 90 9.67 -16.70 2.42
N LYS A 91 10.77 -17.38 2.08
CA LYS A 91 12.11 -16.76 2.06
C LYS A 91 12.19 -15.60 1.07
N LEU A 92 11.65 -15.77 -0.13
CA LEU A 92 11.62 -14.71 -1.15
C LEU A 92 10.76 -13.52 -0.70
N VAL A 93 9.59 -13.78 -0.12
CA VAL A 93 8.69 -12.74 0.41
C VAL A 93 9.33 -11.99 1.59
N LEU A 94 10.00 -12.69 2.50
CA LEU A 94 10.74 -12.07 3.60
C LEU A 94 11.85 -11.15 3.09
N LEU A 95 12.61 -11.61 2.10
CA LEU A 95 13.68 -10.81 1.50
C LEU A 95 13.10 -9.57 0.80
N ALA A 96 11.98 -9.71 0.10
CA ALA A 96 11.26 -8.59 -0.49
C ALA A 96 10.78 -7.58 0.57
N ASN A 97 10.22 -8.03 1.69
CA ASN A 97 9.79 -7.16 2.80
C ASN A 97 10.97 -6.37 3.39
N VAL A 98 12.12 -7.02 3.61
CA VAL A 98 13.32 -6.36 4.14
C VAL A 98 13.81 -5.26 3.22
N LEU A 99 13.68 -5.42 1.90
CA LEU A 99 14.03 -4.38 0.92
C LEU A 99 12.94 -3.32 0.79
N ALA A 100 11.68 -3.70 0.94
CA ALA A 100 10.53 -2.80 0.80
C ALA A 100 10.40 -1.83 1.98
N TRP A 101 10.71 -2.24 3.21
CA TRP A 101 10.56 -1.36 4.38
C TRP A 101 11.45 -0.11 4.33
N PRO A 102 12.76 -0.18 4.04
CA PRO A 102 13.60 1.02 3.89
C PRO A 102 13.14 1.90 2.73
N ALA A 103 12.77 1.29 1.59
CA ALA A 103 12.27 2.01 0.43
C ALA A 103 10.98 2.78 0.75
N ALA A 104 10.03 2.13 1.44
CA ALA A 104 8.78 2.74 1.89
C ALA A 104 9.01 3.85 2.91
N TRP A 105 9.92 3.65 3.87
CA TRP A 105 10.31 4.69 4.83
C TRP A 105 10.89 5.92 4.11
N PHE A 106 11.80 5.71 3.16
CA PHE A 106 12.42 6.80 2.41
C PHE A 106 11.38 7.57 1.57
N ALA A 107 10.53 6.85 0.83
CA ALA A 107 9.47 7.47 0.03
C ALA A 107 8.48 8.26 0.91
N MET A 108 8.06 7.70 2.03
CA MET A 108 7.10 8.34 2.93
C MET A 108 7.71 9.54 3.65
N SER A 109 8.97 9.45 4.09
CA SER A 109 9.66 10.58 4.70
C SER A 109 9.87 11.74 3.73
N PHE A 110 10.21 11.45 2.46
CA PHE A 110 10.27 12.46 1.40
C PHE A 110 8.90 13.09 1.14
N TRP A 111 7.83 12.30 1.10
CA TRP A 111 6.47 12.82 0.91
C TRP A 111 6.02 13.71 2.07
N LEU A 112 6.24 13.27 3.31
CA LEU A 112 5.89 14.00 4.54
C LEU A 112 6.64 15.32 4.70
N GLN A 113 7.77 15.53 4.02
CA GLN A 113 8.49 16.81 4.07
C GLN A 113 7.68 17.99 3.54
N ASN A 114 6.73 17.74 2.63
CA ASN A 114 5.87 18.78 2.05
C ASN A 114 4.77 19.28 3.00
N PHE A 115 4.62 18.64 4.16
CA PHE A 115 3.59 18.99 5.14
C PHE A 115 4.21 19.70 6.35
N ALA A 116 3.57 20.79 6.79
CA ALA A 116 3.96 21.55 7.98
C ALA A 116 3.70 20.76 9.27
N TYR A 117 2.63 19.95 9.29
CA TYR A 117 2.32 19.00 10.37
C TYR A 117 2.57 17.57 9.86
N ARG A 118 3.51 16.86 10.50
CA ARG A 118 3.97 15.53 10.05
C ARG A 118 3.62 14.48 11.08
N ILE A 119 3.10 13.34 10.62
CA ILE A 119 2.94 12.15 11.46
C ILE A 119 4.27 11.39 11.51
N GLU A 120 4.68 10.97 12.70
CA GLU A 120 5.79 10.03 12.85
C GLU A 120 5.36 8.64 12.35
N ILE A 121 6.15 8.07 11.44
CA ILE A 121 5.88 6.74 10.91
C ILE A 121 6.15 5.72 12.01
N GLY A 122 5.08 5.18 12.60
CA GLY A 122 5.19 4.14 13.61
C GLY A 122 5.75 2.84 13.04
N TRP A 123 6.71 2.23 13.75
CA TRP A 123 7.34 0.96 13.34
C TRP A 123 6.33 -0.19 13.13
N TRP A 124 5.15 -0.09 13.73
CA TRP A 124 4.12 -1.12 13.77
C TRP A 124 3.51 -1.31 12.39
N ILE A 125 3.53 -0.27 11.55
CA ILE A 125 2.98 -0.29 10.19
C ILE A 125 3.78 -1.26 9.31
N PHE A 126 5.10 -1.32 9.48
CA PHE A 126 5.96 -2.27 8.80
C PHE A 126 5.70 -3.70 9.26
N ILE A 127 5.50 -3.91 10.57
CA ILE A 127 5.16 -5.22 11.12
C ILE A 127 3.78 -5.66 10.61
N LEU A 128 2.78 -4.79 10.66
CA LEU A 128 1.42 -5.11 10.23
C LEU A 128 1.38 -5.41 8.74
N SER A 129 1.97 -4.54 7.90
CA SER A 129 2.06 -4.78 6.46
C SER A 129 2.86 -6.03 6.12
N GLY A 130 3.99 -6.28 6.77
CA GLY A 130 4.78 -7.49 6.57
C GLY A 130 4.02 -8.76 6.94
N THR A 131 3.29 -8.74 8.06
CA THR A 131 2.44 -9.86 8.50
C THR A 131 1.31 -10.10 7.51
N LEU A 132 0.66 -9.04 7.02
CA LEU A 132 -0.44 -9.13 6.06
C LEU A 132 0.04 -9.68 4.71
N THR A 133 1.21 -9.23 4.22
CA THR A 133 1.85 -9.77 3.02
C THR A 133 2.21 -11.25 3.18
N LEU A 134 2.71 -11.67 4.34
CA LEU A 134 3.00 -13.08 4.61
C LEU A 134 1.73 -13.94 4.66
N LEU A 135 0.66 -13.44 5.28
CA LEU A 135 -0.64 -14.12 5.30
C LEU A 135 -1.20 -14.30 3.89
N VAL A 136 -1.13 -13.25 3.06
CA VAL A 136 -1.54 -13.33 1.66
C VAL A 136 -0.72 -14.38 0.92
N ALA A 137 0.61 -14.35 1.04
CA ALA A 137 1.48 -15.33 0.40
C ALA A 137 1.17 -16.78 0.84
N LEU A 138 0.94 -17.01 2.14
CA LEU A 138 0.57 -18.32 2.67
C LEU A 138 -0.80 -18.80 2.21
N LEU A 139 -1.78 -17.90 2.04
CA LEU A 139 -3.10 -18.27 1.56
C LEU A 139 -3.09 -18.62 0.06
N THR A 140 -2.16 -18.05 -0.70
CA THR A 140 -2.04 -18.28 -2.14
C THR A 140 -1.18 -19.47 -2.54
N VAL A 141 -0.23 -19.89 -1.69
CA VAL A 141 0.73 -20.99 -1.94
C VAL A 141 0.19 -22.31 -1.41
#